data_AF-A0A2M8Q5P9-F1
#
_entry.id   AF-A0A2M8Q5P9-F1
#
_cell.length_a   1.000
_cell.length_b   1.000
_cell.length_c   1.000
_cell.angle_alpha   90.00
_cell.angle_beta   90.00
_cell.angle_gamma   90.00
#
_symmetry.space_group_name_H-M   'P 1'
#
loop_
_entity.id
_entity.type
_entity.pdbx_description
1 polymer ?
#
loop_
_entity_poly.entity_id
_entity_poly.type
_entity_poly.pdbx_seq_one_letter_code
_entity_poly.pdbx_strand_id
1 'polypeptide(L)'
;MERTPVITPIAMLFRSRRFTVALASIIFTILSNYVPGLEQFRTEVLAIMIAVPSILILGLSHEDAARAGREAASHELPDIEEQVRKIVEIVLDEMLNTDNAEG
;
A
#
# COMPACT_ATOMS: atom_id res chain seq x y z
N MET A 1 31.10 1.40 1.84
CA MET A 1 30.55 1.87 0.55
C MET A 1 29.07 2.19 0.81
N GLU A 2 28.81 3.39 1.31
CA GLU A 2 27.48 3.89 1.66
C GLU A 2 26.62 3.95 0.40
N ARG A 3 25.54 3.15 0.34
CA ARG A 3 24.55 3.26 -0.72
C ARG A 3 23.75 4.53 -0.48
N THR A 4 23.94 5.49 -1.37
CA THR A 4 23.26 6.78 -1.40
C THR A 4 21.76 6.61 -1.17
N PRO A 5 21.17 7.27 -0.16
CA PRO A 5 19.81 7.02 0.33
C PRO A 5 18.69 7.37 -0.68
N VAL A 6 19.06 7.92 -1.84
CA VAL A 6 18.14 8.33 -2.92
C VAL A 6 18.00 7.25 -4.00
N ILE A 7 19.03 6.41 -4.22
CA ILE A 7 18.98 5.37 -5.26
C ILE A 7 18.09 4.20 -4.82
N THR A 8 18.10 3.89 -3.52
CA THR A 8 17.30 2.80 -2.94
C THR A 8 15.78 2.97 -3.15
N PRO A 9 15.16 4.13 -2.84
CA PRO A 9 13.73 4.33 -3.08
C PRO A 9 13.36 4.30 -4.57
N ILE A 10 14.21 4.84 -5.46
CA ILE A 10 13.97 4.77 -6.91
C ILE A 10 14.02 3.31 -7.39
N ALA A 11 15.03 2.54 -6.97
CA ALA A 11 15.13 1.13 -7.31
C ALA A 11 13.95 0.30 -6.74
N MET A 12 13.43 0.67 -5.57
CA MET A 12 12.20 0.09 -5.02
C MET A 12 10.97 0.43 -5.87
N LEU A 13 10.89 1.65 -6.40
CA LEU A 13 9.80 2.08 -7.26
C LEU A 13 9.75 1.25 -8.56
N PHE A 14 10.91 0.99 -9.18
CA PHE A 14 11.02 0.12 -10.36
C PHE A 14 10.67 -1.35 -10.08
N ARG A 15 10.71 -1.80 -8.82
CA ARG A 15 10.27 -3.14 -8.43
C ARG A 15 8.74 -3.26 -8.35
N SER A 16 8.02 -2.13 -8.29
CA SER A 16 6.57 -2.13 -8.31
C SER A 16 6.05 -2.45 -9.71
N ARG A 17 5.29 -3.55 -9.81
CA ARG A 17 4.63 -3.98 -11.05
C ARG A 17 3.72 -2.88 -11.61
N ARG A 18 3.06 -2.13 -10.71
CA ARG A 18 2.19 -0.99 -11.05
C ARG A 18 2.97 0.15 -11.72
N PHE A 19 4.13 0.50 -11.14
CA PHE A 19 5.00 1.53 -11.68
C PHE A 19 5.57 1.12 -13.05
N THR A 20 5.95 -0.15 -13.20
CA THR A 20 6.43 -0.69 -14.48
C THR A 20 5.37 -0.61 -15.57
N VAL A 21 4.11 -0.97 -15.26
CA VAL A 21 2.98 -0.86 -16.21
C VAL A 21 2.73 0.59 -16.59
N ALA A 22 2.71 1.52 -15.62
CA ALA A 22 2.53 2.94 -15.89
C ALA A 22 3.66 3.51 -16.77
N LEU A 23 4.91 3.21 -16.41
CA LEU A 23 6.09 3.68 -17.15
C LEU A 23 6.14 3.12 -18.57
N ALA A 24 5.87 1.82 -18.75
CA ALA A 24 5.79 1.19 -20.07
C ALA A 24 4.73 1.86 -20.94
N SER A 25 3.57 2.20 -20.36
CA SER A 25 2.47 2.86 -21.08
C SER A 25 2.81 4.28 -21.51
N ILE A 26 3.52 5.03 -20.66
CA ILE A 26 4.03 6.37 -21.01
C ILE A 26 5.03 6.26 -22.16
N ILE A 27 6.00 5.35 -22.08
CA ILE A 27 6.99 5.12 -23.13
C ILE A 27 6.30 4.74 -24.45
N PHE A 28 5.31 3.85 -24.39
CA PHE A 28 4.57 3.40 -25.57
C PHE A 28 3.75 4.53 -26.20
N THR A 29 3.14 5.39 -25.38
CA THR A 29 2.40 6.58 -25.83
C THR A 29 3.33 7.59 -26.52
N ILE A 30 4.53 7.80 -25.98
CA ILE A 30 5.53 8.66 -26.62
C ILE A 30 5.95 8.06 -27.96
N LEU A 31 6.30 6.77 -27.99
CA LEU A 31 6.70 6.08 -29.22
C LEU A 31 5.60 6.10 -30.30
N SER A 32 4.34 5.88 -29.94
CA SER A 32 3.22 5.90 -30.90
C SER A 32 3.03 7.29 -31.54
N ASN A 33 3.44 8.37 -30.87
CA ASN A 33 3.38 9.71 -31.44
C ASN A 33 4.35 9.90 -32.62
N TYR A 34 5.46 9.16 -32.64
CA TYR A 34 6.50 9.25 -33.67
C TYR A 34 6.29 8.28 -34.85
N VAL A 35 5.21 7.48 -34.85
CA VAL A 35 4.90 6.56 -35.96
C VAL A 35 3.86 7.21 -36.88
N PRO A 36 4.26 7.75 -38.05
CA PRO A 36 3.34 8.43 -38.97
C PRO A 36 2.29 7.47 -39.56
N GLY A 37 2.59 6.16 -39.64
CA GLY A 37 1.64 5.15 -40.12
C GLY A 37 0.44 4.88 -39.18
N LEU A 38 0.46 5.42 -37.96
CA LEU A 38 -0.63 5.26 -37.00
C LEU A 38 -1.60 6.45 -37.01
N GLU A 39 -1.43 7.44 -37.88
CA GLU A 39 -2.20 8.69 -37.82
C GLU A 39 -3.71 8.48 -37.95
N GLN A 40 -4.14 7.59 -38.84
CA GLN A 40 -5.55 7.20 -39.00
C GLN A 40 -6.12 6.45 -37.79
N PHE A 41 -5.30 5.67 -37.08
CA PHE A 41 -5.71 4.85 -35.94
C PHE A 41 -5.30 5.46 -34.59
N ARG A 42 -4.80 6.71 -34.61
CA ARG A 42 -4.15 7.35 -33.46
C ARG A 42 -5.09 7.42 -32.26
N THR A 43 -6.36 7.72 -32.51
CA THR A 43 -7.39 7.79 -31.47
C THR A 43 -7.66 6.43 -30.85
N GLU A 44 -7.79 5.36 -31.64
CA GLU A 44 -8.03 4.00 -31.13
C GLU A 44 -6.81 3.45 -30.39
N VAL A 45 -5.61 3.68 -30.92
CA VAL A 45 -4.35 3.28 -30.28
C VAL A 45 -4.19 3.99 -28.94
N LEU A 46 -4.44 5.30 -28.87
CA LEU A 46 -4.41 6.04 -27.61
C LEU A 46 -5.47 5.54 -26.63
N ALA A 47 -6.68 5.26 -27.11
CA ALA A 47 -7.74 4.72 -26.27
C ALA A 47 -7.34 3.37 -25.64
N ILE A 48 -6.74 2.46 -26.43
CA ILE A 48 -6.25 1.17 -25.91
C ILE A 48 -5.09 1.38 -24.94
N MET A 49 -4.15 2.27 -25.27
CA MET A 49 -2.98 2.57 -24.44
C MET A 49 -3.33 3.27 -23.12
N ILE A 50 -4.51 3.89 -23.02
CA ILE A 50 -5.01 4.45 -21.76
C ILE A 50 -5.87 3.41 -21.03
N ALA A 51 -6.78 2.73 -21.74
CA ALA A 51 -7.73 1.82 -21.14
C ALA A 51 -7.06 0.58 -20.52
N VAL A 52 -6.17 -0.09 -21.26
CA VAL A 52 -5.56 -1.34 -20.79
C VAL A 52 -4.73 -1.12 -19.53
N PRO A 53 -3.80 -0.15 -19.48
CA PRO A 53 -3.02 0.12 -18.26
C PRO A 53 -3.89 0.61 -17.11
N SER A 54 -4.92 1.41 -17.38
CA SER A 54 -5.84 1.88 -16.34
C SER A 54 -6.60 0.72 -15.69
N ILE A 55 -7.09 -0.23 -16.49
CA ILE A 55 -7.75 -1.44 -15.99
C ILE A 55 -6.77 -2.31 -15.19
N LEU A 56 -5.53 -2.47 -15.66
CA LEU A 56 -4.49 -3.23 -14.95
C LEU A 56 -4.15 -2.59 -13.59
N ILE A 57 -3.97 -1.27 -13.55
CA ILE A 57 -3.68 -0.54 -12.32
C ILE A 57 -4.88 -0.60 -11.37
N LEU A 58 -6.10 -0.46 -11.88
CA LEU A 58 -7.34 -0.57 -11.10
C LEU A 58 -7.46 -1.97 -10.46
N GLY A 59 -7.23 -3.04 -11.24
CA GLY A 59 -7.25 -4.41 -10.75
C GLY A 59 -6.20 -4.65 -9.65
N LEU A 60 -4.96 -4.20 -9.87
CA LEU A 60 -3.91 -4.28 -8.86
C LEU A 60 -4.28 -3.48 -7.59
N SER A 61 -4.96 -2.35 -7.72
CA SER A 61 -5.40 -1.54 -6.56
C SER A 61 -6.50 -2.22 -5.78
N HIS A 62 -7.43 -2.89 -6.45
CA HIS A 62 -8.46 -3.65 -5.79
C HIS A 62 -7.90 -4.88 -5.06
N GLU A 63 -6.92 -5.57 -5.66
CA GLU A 63 -6.22 -6.69 -5.03
C GLU A 63 -5.45 -6.24 -3.79
N ASP A 64 -4.72 -5.13 -3.88
CA ASP A 64 -3.96 -4.59 -2.76
C ASP A 64 -4.87 -4.07 -1.64
N ALA A 65 -6.00 -3.44 -1.96
CA ALA A 65 -6.99 -3.03 -0.97
C ALA A 65 -7.62 -4.24 -0.26
N ALA A 66 -7.96 -5.29 -1.02
CA ALA A 66 -8.48 -6.53 -0.45
C ALA A 66 -7.44 -7.23 0.43
N ARG A 67 -6.17 -7.21 0.04
CA ARG A 67 -5.06 -7.76 0.82
C ARG A 67 -4.84 -6.96 2.11
N ALA A 68 -4.78 -5.64 2.03
CA ALA A 68 -4.67 -4.77 3.20
C ALA A 68 -5.85 -4.96 4.16
N GLY A 69 -7.06 -5.15 3.64
CA GLY A 69 -8.23 -5.49 4.45
C GLY A 69 -8.11 -6.83 5.17
N ARG A 70 -7.58 -7.87 4.49
CA ARG A 70 -7.31 -9.16 5.13
C ARG A 70 -6.19 -9.09 6.17
N GLU A 71 -5.12 -8.33 5.88
CA GLU A 71 -4.01 -8.11 6.81
C GLU A 71 -4.45 -7.31 8.04
N ALA A 72 -5.32 -6.31 7.87
CA ALA A 72 -5.93 -5.56 8.96
C ALA A 72 -6.93 -6.41 9.76
N ALA A 73 -7.68 -7.32 9.11
CA ALA A 73 -8.60 -8.24 9.79
C ALA A 73 -7.90 -9.41 10.49
N SER A 74 -6.65 -9.72 10.10
CA SER A 74 -5.81 -10.76 10.73
C SER A 74 -4.86 -10.21 11.79
N HIS A 75 -4.71 -8.88 11.90
CA HIS A 75 -4.26 -8.29 13.15
C HIS A 75 -5.35 -8.55 14.18
N GLU A 76 -5.07 -9.53 15.05
CA GLU A 76 -5.77 -9.82 16.29
C GLU A 76 -6.24 -8.50 16.91
N LEU A 77 -7.55 -8.38 17.12
CA LEU A 77 -8.11 -7.36 17.98
C LEU A 77 -7.25 -7.34 19.26
N PRO A 78 -6.84 -6.16 19.77
CA PRO A 78 -6.15 -6.12 21.06
C PRO A 78 -6.97 -6.96 22.02
N ASP A 79 -6.34 -7.93 22.69
CA ASP A 79 -7.05 -8.79 23.62
C ASP A 79 -7.65 -7.91 24.72
N ILE A 80 -8.92 -7.56 24.53
CA ILE A 80 -9.67 -6.68 25.42
C ILE A 80 -9.68 -7.31 26.81
N GLU A 81 -9.67 -8.65 26.89
CA GLU A 81 -9.59 -9.37 28.16
C GLU A 81 -8.25 -9.10 28.85
N GLU A 82 -7.12 -9.15 28.11
CA GLU A 82 -5.81 -8.88 28.68
C GLU A 82 -5.63 -7.40 29.08
N GLN A 83 -6.19 -6.47 28.31
CA GLN A 83 -6.16 -5.05 28.65
C GLN A 83 -7.03 -4.74 29.88
N VAL A 84 -8.25 -5.31 29.95
CA VAL A 84 -9.14 -5.16 31.10
C VAL A 84 -8.52 -5.80 32.33
N ARG A 85 -7.90 -6.99 32.21
CA ARG A 85 -7.20 -7.66 33.32
C ARG A 85 -6.09 -6.79 33.89
N LYS A 86 -5.24 -6.20 33.04
CA LYS A 86 -4.17 -5.29 33.48
C LYS A 86 -4.71 -4.06 34.19
N ILE A 87 -5.78 -3.46 33.70
CA ILE A 87 -6.41 -2.31 34.36
C ILE A 87 -6.95 -2.72 35.74
N VAL A 88 -7.61 -3.87 35.84
CA VAL A 88 -8.15 -4.38 37.11
C VAL A 88 -7.03 -4.70 38.11
N GLU A 89 -5.92 -5.31 37.68
CA GLU A 89 -4.76 -5.56 38.54
C GLU A 89 -4.16 -4.26 39.08
N ILE A 90 -3.97 -3.24 38.23
CA ILE A 90 -3.43 -1.94 38.66
C ILE A 90 -4.34 -1.29 39.72
N VAL A 91 -5.65 -1.30 39.50
CA VAL A 91 -6.62 -0.72 40.44
C VAL A 91 -6.65 -1.50 41.76
N LEU A 92 -6.61 -2.83 41.70
CA LEU A 92 -6.60 -3.68 42.91
C LEU A 92 -5.32 -3.49 43.72
N ASP A 93 -4.16 -3.44 43.06
CA ASP A 93 -2.88 -3.18 43.71
C ASP A 93 -2.87 -1.79 44.36
N GLU A 94 -3.41 -0.77 43.69
CA GLU A 94 -3.48 0.57 44.26
C GLU A 94 -4.42 0.65 45.47
N MET A 95 -5.57 -0.05 45.45
CA MET A 95 -6.46 -0.12 46.61
C MET A 95 -5.85 -0.89 47.78
N LEU A 96 -5.20 -2.02 47.52
CA LEU A 96 -4.54 -2.83 48.56
C LEU A 96 -3.32 -2.13 49.15
N ASN A 97 -2.60 -1.32 48.38
CA ASN A 97 -1.44 -0.58 48.87
C ASN A 97 -1.85 0.68 49.63
N THR A 98 -2.99 1.28 49.31
CA THR A 98 -3.57 2.42 50.05
C THR A 98 -4.06 1.99 51.44
N ASP A 99 -4.63 0.79 51.57
CA ASP A 99 -5.10 0.22 52.85
C ASP A 99 -3.93 -0.10 53.82
N ASN A 100 -2.75 -0.40 53.30
CA ASN A 100 -1.53 -0.65 54.10
C ASN A 100 -0.78 0.64 54.51
N ALA A 101 -1.16 1.81 53.99
CA ALA A 101 -0.51 3.08 54.30
C ALA A 101 -1.15 3.85 55.47
N GLU A 102 -2.35 3.43 55.91
CA GLU A 102 -3.08 4.05 57.03
C GLU A 102 -3.15 3.16 58.31
N GLY A 103 -2.38 2.07 58.36
CA GLY A 103 -2.29 1.13 59.50
C GLY A 103 -1.02 1.26 60.35
#